data_AF-A0A2B4SN04-F1
#
_entry.id   AF-A0A2B4SN04-F1
#
_cell.length_a   1.000
_cell.length_b   1.000
_cell.length_c   1.000
_cell.angle_alpha   90.00
_cell.angle_beta   90.00
_cell.angle_gamma   90.00
#
_symmetry.space_group_name_H-M   'P 1'
#
loop_
_entity.id
_entity.type
_entity.pdbx_description
1 polymer ?
#
loop_
_entity_poly.entity_id
_entity_poly.type
_entity_poly.pdbx_seq_one_letter_code
_entity_poly.pdbx_strand_id
1 'polypeptide(L)'
;MEVGYLVAFTKIWEQFQIKWKDGAPRVSFLTDFIEEISSYSFISARDVILCLLLGVAFTLLRYFLTAAAFKPLFSWCQLLERDLKKSSESAFKLLFYSLVFGYCSYILFNGKYNFYHDTSDCWKGWYRGMPVPQDIYTLYMVEAGFYFHSVYATLFMDLWRRDSVLMIAHHILANSLILFSFAIRYHRIGILVLFVHDVTDIILEFSKLCIAFKSRGGKYHLLPDVISIVGFLSFALAWFYCRLYIYPTKVLYSCGYISMLITPEAPLYFFFNAMLWLLFLMDVWWFHFIVWLIIRIAIGKSHGVEDTREIPNDSVKDEGHKRVANGKGLQNGELHNCVNHSKATLKTAGQRKFNREETNIGEPHKKHYTQKENDESGFCRRQPRTKPANL
;
A
#
# COMPACT_ATOMS: atom_id res chain seq x y z
N MET A 1 13.76 17.09 -20.90
CA MET A 1 14.19 18.25 -20.09
C MET A 1 13.76 18.01 -18.65
N GLU A 2 14.68 18.03 -17.69
CA GLU A 2 14.32 17.92 -16.27
C GLU A 2 13.74 19.25 -15.79
N VAL A 3 12.50 19.21 -15.31
CA VAL A 3 11.79 20.39 -14.80
C VAL A 3 11.76 20.31 -13.28
N GLY A 4 12.28 21.33 -12.59
CA GLY A 4 12.21 21.40 -11.14
C GLY A 4 10.78 21.61 -10.64
N TYR A 5 10.48 21.19 -9.41
CA TYR A 5 9.14 21.29 -8.81
C TYR A 5 8.52 22.68 -8.90
N LEU A 6 9.29 23.72 -8.58
CA LEU A 6 8.78 25.10 -8.59
C LEU A 6 8.28 25.46 -9.99
N VAL A 7 9.06 25.17 -11.02
CA VAL A 7 8.68 25.44 -12.41
C VAL A 7 7.48 24.58 -12.80
N ALA A 8 7.48 23.29 -12.45
CA ALA A 8 6.40 22.38 -12.79
C ALA A 8 5.06 22.83 -12.17
N PHE A 9 5.04 23.04 -10.86
CA PHE A 9 3.83 23.39 -10.12
C PHE A 9 3.34 24.80 -10.41
N THR A 10 4.23 25.78 -10.58
CA THR A 10 3.83 27.13 -11.00
C THR A 10 3.15 27.08 -12.36
N LYS A 11 3.73 26.38 -13.34
CA LYS A 11 3.14 26.26 -14.68
C LYS A 11 1.81 25.50 -14.70
N ILE A 12 1.70 24.40 -13.94
CA ILE A 12 0.43 23.68 -13.80
C ILE A 12 -0.62 24.61 -13.20
N TRP A 13 -0.27 25.35 -12.15
CA TRP A 13 -1.17 26.25 -11.46
C TRP A 13 -1.65 27.39 -12.36
N GLU A 14 -0.74 28.04 -13.08
CA GLU A 14 -1.07 29.09 -14.04
C GLU A 14 -2.05 28.58 -15.12
N GLN A 15 -1.78 27.39 -15.70
CA GLN A 15 -2.68 26.81 -16.71
C GLN A 15 -4.04 26.42 -16.13
N PHE A 16 -4.06 25.85 -14.92
CA PHE A 16 -5.28 25.56 -14.22
C PHE A 16 -6.13 26.84 -14.05
N GLN A 17 -5.51 27.95 -13.63
CA GLN A 17 -6.20 29.23 -13.48
C GLN A 17 -6.74 29.79 -14.80
N ILE A 18 -5.98 29.65 -15.90
CA ILE A 18 -6.43 30.07 -17.24
C ILE A 18 -7.68 29.27 -17.64
N LYS A 19 -7.59 27.93 -17.64
CA LYS A 19 -8.72 27.07 -17.99
C LYS A 19 -9.92 27.26 -17.05
N TRP A 20 -9.68 27.52 -15.76
CA TRP A 20 -10.74 27.79 -14.80
C TRP A 20 -11.50 29.08 -15.15
N LYS A 21 -10.80 30.11 -15.62
CA LYS A 21 -11.44 31.36 -16.07
C LYS A 21 -12.20 31.17 -17.38
N ASP A 22 -11.67 30.39 -18.31
CA ASP A 22 -12.28 30.16 -19.62
C ASP A 22 -13.54 29.28 -19.55
N GLY A 23 -13.60 28.35 -18.60
CA GLY A 23 -14.70 27.40 -18.51
C GLY A 23 -14.61 26.50 -17.28
N ALA A 24 -14.73 27.09 -16.09
CA ALA A 24 -14.86 26.31 -14.85
C ALA A 24 -16.05 25.32 -14.94
N PRO A 25 -15.96 24.16 -14.28
CA PRO A 25 -17.08 23.25 -14.10
C PRO A 25 -18.33 24.01 -13.63
N ARG A 26 -19.36 24.03 -14.48
CA ARG A 26 -20.64 24.72 -14.21
C ARG A 26 -21.55 23.83 -13.35
N VAL A 27 -22.71 24.35 -12.95
CA VAL A 27 -23.76 23.55 -12.28
C VAL A 27 -24.19 22.36 -13.13
N SER A 28 -24.04 22.47 -14.46
CA SER A 28 -24.21 21.40 -15.46
C SER A 28 -23.03 20.41 -15.55
N PHE A 29 -22.05 20.44 -14.63
CA PHE A 29 -20.83 19.63 -14.74
C PHE A 29 -21.12 18.14 -14.99
N LEU A 30 -22.10 17.55 -14.29
CA LEU A 30 -22.42 16.13 -14.48
C LEU A 30 -22.96 15.83 -15.88
N THR A 31 -23.81 16.71 -16.43
CA THR A 31 -24.36 16.51 -17.78
C THR A 31 -23.27 16.71 -18.84
N ASP A 32 -22.46 17.76 -18.68
CA ASP A 32 -21.36 18.09 -19.60
C ASP A 32 -20.31 16.97 -19.58
N PHE A 33 -20.00 16.43 -18.39
CA PHE A 33 -19.10 15.30 -18.20
C PHE A 33 -19.61 14.02 -18.86
N ILE A 34 -20.90 13.69 -18.70
CA ILE A 34 -21.52 12.51 -19.32
C ILE A 34 -21.51 12.66 -20.84
N GLU A 35 -21.80 13.85 -21.36
CA GLU A 35 -21.77 14.14 -22.79
C GLU A 35 -20.35 14.03 -23.36
N GLU A 36 -19.34 14.61 -22.69
CA GLU A 36 -17.94 14.49 -23.07
C GLU A 36 -17.47 13.03 -23.06
N ILE A 37 -17.79 12.25 -22.01
CA ILE A 37 -17.46 10.82 -21.99
C ILE A 37 -18.16 10.09 -23.12
N SER A 38 -19.47 10.29 -23.30
CA SER A 38 -20.24 9.60 -24.33
C SER A 38 -19.71 9.93 -25.73
N SER A 39 -19.20 11.13 -25.94
CA SER A 39 -18.61 11.55 -27.20
C SER A 39 -17.20 10.98 -27.36
N TYR A 40 -16.31 11.19 -26.40
CA TYR A 40 -14.88 10.92 -26.59
C TYR A 40 -14.43 9.52 -26.18
N SER A 41 -15.27 8.72 -25.52
CA SER A 41 -14.91 7.38 -25.04
C SER A 41 -14.94 6.34 -26.15
N PHE A 42 -13.81 5.64 -26.33
CA PHE A 42 -13.66 4.50 -27.25
C PHE A 42 -13.30 3.22 -26.49
N ILE A 43 -14.19 2.81 -25.59
CA ILE A 43 -14.10 1.52 -24.90
C ILE A 43 -15.26 0.62 -25.33
N SER A 44 -14.94 -0.61 -25.73
CA SER A 44 -15.95 -1.60 -26.08
C SER A 44 -16.44 -2.34 -24.83
N ALA A 45 -17.69 -2.80 -24.85
CA ALA A 45 -18.17 -3.76 -23.84
C ALA A 45 -17.28 -5.01 -23.76
N ARG A 46 -16.67 -5.41 -24.89
CA ARG A 46 -15.71 -6.52 -24.95
C ARG A 46 -14.47 -6.25 -24.09
N ASP A 47 -13.95 -5.03 -24.11
CA ASP A 47 -12.77 -4.65 -23.33
C ASP A 47 -13.08 -4.71 -21.83
N VAL A 48 -14.24 -4.18 -21.42
CA VAL A 48 -14.69 -4.21 -20.02
C VAL A 48 -14.90 -5.65 -19.54
N ILE A 49 -15.58 -6.47 -20.34
CA ILE A 49 -15.79 -7.90 -20.03
C ILE A 49 -14.45 -8.62 -19.93
N LEU A 50 -13.51 -8.34 -20.84
CA LEU A 50 -12.16 -8.93 -20.81
C LEU A 50 -11.43 -8.57 -19.52
N CYS A 51 -11.43 -7.30 -19.09
CA CYS A 51 -10.82 -6.88 -17.83
C CYS A 51 -11.45 -7.60 -16.62
N LEU A 52 -12.77 -7.73 -16.58
CA LEU A 52 -13.46 -8.44 -15.49
C LEU A 52 -13.12 -9.93 -15.48
N LEU A 53 -13.11 -10.59 -16.66
CA LEU A 53 -12.70 -11.99 -16.80
C LEU A 53 -11.24 -12.19 -16.38
N LEU A 54 -10.34 -11.27 -16.75
CA LEU A 54 -8.96 -11.28 -16.30
C LEU A 54 -8.86 -11.13 -14.78
N GLY A 55 -9.68 -10.28 -14.16
CA GLY A 55 -9.74 -10.16 -12.69
C GLY A 55 -10.15 -11.47 -12.00
N VAL A 56 -11.13 -12.18 -12.55
CA VAL A 56 -11.50 -13.52 -12.06
C VAL A 56 -10.35 -14.51 -12.30
N ALA A 57 -9.75 -14.50 -13.48
CA ALA A 57 -8.63 -15.37 -13.83
C ALA A 57 -7.42 -15.17 -12.91
N PHE A 58 -7.05 -13.92 -12.58
CA PHE A 58 -6.00 -13.62 -11.62
C PHE A 58 -6.33 -14.10 -10.22
N THR A 59 -7.60 -14.03 -9.81
CA THR A 59 -8.04 -14.58 -8.52
C THR A 59 -7.84 -16.09 -8.45
N LEU A 60 -8.25 -16.81 -9.51
CA LEU A 60 -8.05 -18.25 -9.62
C LEU A 60 -6.56 -18.61 -9.70
N LEU A 61 -5.79 -17.85 -10.49
CA LEU A 61 -4.35 -18.02 -10.62
C LEU A 61 -3.63 -17.83 -9.29
N ARG A 62 -3.98 -16.78 -8.53
CA ARG A 62 -3.44 -16.55 -7.19
C ARG A 62 -3.72 -17.72 -6.27
N TYR A 63 -4.96 -18.21 -6.24
CA TYR A 63 -5.35 -19.36 -5.43
C TYR A 63 -4.54 -20.60 -5.80
N PHE A 64 -4.46 -20.91 -7.10
CA PHE A 64 -3.71 -22.04 -7.64
C PHE A 64 -2.22 -21.95 -7.32
N LEU A 65 -1.55 -20.85 -7.64
CA LEU A 65 -0.12 -20.66 -7.37
C LEU A 65 0.18 -20.70 -5.86
N THR A 66 -0.71 -20.15 -5.04
CA THR A 66 -0.57 -20.24 -3.58
C THR A 66 -0.59 -21.68 -3.09
N ALA A 67 -1.53 -22.49 -3.59
CA ALA A 67 -1.67 -23.89 -3.18
C ALA A 67 -0.59 -24.81 -3.78
N ALA A 68 -0.28 -24.64 -5.05
CA ALA A 68 0.58 -25.55 -5.82
C ALA A 68 2.08 -25.21 -5.73
N ALA A 69 2.44 -23.93 -5.60
CA ALA A 69 3.83 -23.49 -5.64
C ALA A 69 4.28 -22.81 -4.34
N PHE A 70 3.62 -21.73 -3.92
CA PHE A 70 4.13 -20.89 -2.83
C PHE A 70 4.08 -21.58 -1.47
N LYS A 71 2.94 -22.16 -1.08
CA LYS A 71 2.85 -22.88 0.20
C LYS A 71 3.83 -24.05 0.28
N PRO A 72 3.90 -24.98 -0.70
CA PRO A 72 4.88 -26.07 -0.67
C PRO A 72 6.32 -25.56 -0.60
N LEU A 73 6.67 -24.55 -1.40
CA LEU A 73 8.00 -23.96 -1.41
C LEU A 73 8.37 -23.35 -0.06
N PHE A 74 7.45 -22.60 0.57
CA PHE A 74 7.70 -21.95 1.86
C PHE A 74 7.71 -22.93 3.02
N SER A 75 6.88 -23.96 2.98
CA SER A 75 6.93 -25.08 3.94
C SER A 75 8.23 -25.87 3.80
N TRP A 76 8.68 -26.15 2.58
CA TRP A 76 9.99 -26.77 2.33
C TRP A 76 11.14 -25.90 2.83
N CYS A 77 11.00 -24.59 2.67
CA CYS A 77 11.92 -23.62 3.25
C CYS A 77 11.82 -23.53 4.79
N GLN A 78 10.85 -24.16 5.46
CA GLN A 78 10.62 -24.06 6.90
C GLN A 78 10.29 -22.63 7.39
N LEU A 79 9.50 -21.87 6.62
CA LEU A 79 8.96 -20.59 7.09
C LEU A 79 7.99 -20.81 8.25
N LEU A 80 7.94 -19.84 9.17
CA LEU A 80 7.00 -19.87 10.29
C LEU A 80 5.55 -19.77 9.78
N GLU A 81 4.63 -20.47 10.45
CA GLU A 81 3.23 -20.55 10.01
C GLU A 81 2.54 -19.18 9.96
N ARG A 82 2.87 -18.29 10.90
CA ARG A 82 2.38 -16.90 10.93
C ARG A 82 2.76 -16.08 9.69
N ASP A 83 3.89 -16.43 9.06
CA ASP A 83 4.47 -15.70 7.93
C ASP A 83 4.06 -16.32 6.58
N LEU A 84 3.63 -17.59 6.55
CA LEU A 84 3.24 -18.30 5.32
C LEU A 84 2.16 -17.58 4.51
N LYS A 85 1.11 -17.07 5.17
CA LYS A 85 0.01 -16.37 4.49
C LYS A 85 0.51 -15.05 3.86
N LYS A 86 1.27 -14.26 4.62
CA LYS A 86 1.82 -12.97 4.17
C LYS A 86 2.82 -13.16 3.02
N SER A 87 3.72 -14.15 3.14
CA SER A 87 4.70 -14.46 2.10
C SER A 87 4.06 -14.95 0.81
N SER A 88 2.98 -15.72 0.87
CA SER A 88 2.27 -16.18 -0.34
C SER A 88 1.59 -15.02 -1.07
N GLU A 89 1.02 -14.05 -0.34
CA GLU A 89 0.51 -12.81 -0.91
C GLU A 89 1.63 -12.01 -1.59
N SER A 90 2.74 -11.77 -0.88
CA SER A 90 3.88 -11.01 -1.41
C SER A 90 4.54 -11.68 -2.61
N ALA A 91 4.65 -13.01 -2.63
CA ALA A 91 5.20 -13.73 -3.78
C ALA A 91 4.34 -13.60 -5.04
N PHE A 92 3.01 -13.66 -4.90
CA PHE A 92 2.11 -13.46 -6.03
C PHE A 92 2.21 -12.03 -6.60
N LYS A 93 2.19 -11.02 -5.72
CA LYS A 93 2.33 -9.61 -6.10
C LYS A 93 3.70 -9.35 -6.75
N LEU A 94 4.78 -9.86 -6.17
CA LEU A 94 6.13 -9.74 -6.72
C LEU A 94 6.23 -10.35 -8.12
N LEU A 95 5.66 -11.54 -8.33
CA LEU A 95 5.65 -12.20 -9.63
C LEU A 95 4.90 -11.35 -10.67
N PHE A 96 3.70 -10.87 -10.32
CA PHE A 96 2.91 -10.04 -11.21
C PHE A 96 3.64 -8.73 -11.57
N TYR A 97 4.02 -7.94 -10.58
CA TYR A 97 4.66 -6.64 -10.81
C TYR A 97 5.97 -6.79 -11.59
N SER A 98 6.78 -7.83 -11.31
CA SER A 98 8.01 -8.07 -12.06
C SER A 98 7.75 -8.36 -13.55
N LEU A 99 6.74 -9.16 -13.86
CA LEU A 99 6.38 -9.49 -15.25
C LEU A 99 5.85 -8.26 -15.99
N VAL A 100 4.94 -7.52 -15.37
CA VAL A 100 4.29 -6.40 -16.02
C VAL A 100 5.20 -5.19 -16.12
N PHE A 101 6.00 -4.89 -15.09
CA PHE A 101 7.06 -3.88 -15.17
C PHE A 101 8.09 -4.23 -16.24
N GLY A 102 8.46 -5.52 -16.38
CA GLY A 102 9.35 -5.98 -17.45
C GLY A 102 8.76 -5.70 -18.84
N TYR A 103 7.48 -6.00 -19.04
CA TYR A 103 6.78 -5.72 -20.29
C TYR A 103 6.62 -4.21 -20.57
N CYS A 104 6.28 -3.43 -19.55
CA CYS A 104 6.19 -1.98 -19.61
C CYS A 104 7.56 -1.35 -19.94
N SER A 105 8.64 -1.85 -19.32
CA SER A 105 10.01 -1.44 -19.62
C SER A 105 10.40 -1.75 -21.06
N TYR A 106 10.03 -2.93 -21.56
CA TYR A 106 10.22 -3.29 -22.96
C TYR A 106 9.51 -2.30 -23.89
N ILE A 107 8.26 -1.92 -23.61
CA ILE A 107 7.54 -0.93 -24.40
C ILE A 107 8.25 0.42 -24.38
N LEU A 108 8.73 0.89 -23.23
CA LEU A 108 9.36 2.20 -23.11
C LEU A 108 10.76 2.28 -23.75
N PHE A 109 11.51 1.18 -23.74
CA PHE A 109 12.93 1.18 -24.09
C PHE A 109 13.28 0.36 -25.34
N ASN A 110 12.30 -0.23 -26.04
CA ASN A 110 12.53 -0.94 -27.32
C ASN A 110 12.84 0.00 -28.51
N GLY A 111 12.83 1.33 -28.30
CA GLY A 111 13.10 2.33 -29.34
C GLY A 111 11.90 2.69 -30.23
N LYS A 112 10.75 2.02 -30.08
CA LYS A 112 9.51 2.33 -30.83
C LYS A 112 8.85 3.61 -30.36
N TYR A 113 9.02 3.94 -29.08
CA TYR A 113 8.38 5.09 -28.45
C TYR A 113 9.41 5.96 -27.72
N ASN A 114 9.20 7.27 -27.73
CA ASN A 114 10.12 8.25 -27.12
C ASN A 114 9.50 9.03 -25.94
N PHE A 115 8.25 8.73 -25.59
CA PHE A 115 7.48 9.53 -24.64
C PHE A 115 7.98 9.46 -23.18
N TYR A 116 8.88 8.53 -22.84
CA TYR A 116 9.60 8.55 -21.55
C TYR A 116 10.66 9.65 -21.46
N HIS A 117 11.38 9.90 -22.57
CA HIS A 117 12.44 10.90 -22.64
C HIS A 117 11.86 12.29 -22.92
N ASP A 118 10.87 12.37 -23.80
CA ASP A 118 10.13 13.58 -24.12
C ASP A 118 8.62 13.38 -23.90
N THR A 119 8.12 13.88 -22.76
CA THR A 119 6.71 13.74 -22.40
C THR A 119 5.77 14.52 -23.31
N SER A 120 6.27 15.40 -24.19
CA SER A 120 5.46 16.03 -25.23
C SER A 120 4.93 15.02 -26.25
N ASP A 121 5.68 13.94 -26.50
CA ASP A 121 5.27 12.85 -27.40
C ASP A 121 4.06 12.06 -26.88
N CYS A 122 3.70 12.21 -25.59
CA CYS A 122 2.45 11.68 -25.06
C CYS A 122 1.22 12.28 -25.75
N TRP A 123 1.31 13.52 -26.23
CA TRP A 123 0.19 14.31 -26.74
C TRP A 123 0.27 14.56 -28.24
N LYS A 124 1.47 14.51 -28.84
CA LYS A 124 1.64 14.71 -30.29
C LYS A 124 0.83 13.67 -31.08
N GLY A 125 0.02 14.17 -32.01
CA GLY A 125 -0.82 13.33 -32.87
C GLY A 125 -1.98 12.67 -32.12
N TRP A 126 -2.37 13.18 -30.95
CA TRP A 126 -3.61 12.77 -30.32
C TRP A 126 -4.80 13.24 -31.15
N TYR A 127 -5.74 12.33 -31.37
CA TYR A 127 -7.04 12.64 -31.94
C TYR A 127 -8.08 11.66 -31.41
N ARG A 128 -9.34 12.08 -31.43
CA ARG A 128 -10.48 11.28 -30.97
C ARG A 128 -10.52 9.93 -31.72
N GLY A 129 -10.47 8.84 -30.95
CA GLY A 129 -10.56 7.49 -31.51
C GLY A 129 -9.28 6.94 -32.13
N MET A 130 -8.12 7.58 -31.92
CA MET A 130 -6.83 7.05 -32.39
C MET A 130 -6.62 5.58 -31.98
N PRO A 131 -6.02 4.74 -32.84
CA PRO A 131 -5.81 3.33 -32.52
C PRO A 131 -4.85 3.19 -31.35
N VAL A 132 -5.13 2.22 -30.48
CA VAL A 132 -4.20 1.82 -29.42
C VAL A 132 -3.31 0.70 -29.97
N PRO A 133 -1.98 0.88 -30.01
CA PRO A 133 -1.06 -0.18 -30.39
C PRO A 133 -1.27 -1.47 -29.57
N GLN A 134 -1.16 -2.64 -30.21
CA GLN A 134 -1.48 -3.93 -29.58
C GLN A 134 -0.64 -4.24 -28.33
N ASP A 135 0.62 -3.81 -28.34
CA ASP A 135 1.53 -3.91 -27.19
C ASP A 135 0.99 -3.14 -25.97
N ILE A 136 0.57 -1.90 -26.21
CA ILE A 136 -0.05 -1.04 -25.18
C ILE A 136 -1.41 -1.61 -24.75
N TYR A 137 -2.25 -2.04 -25.70
CA TYR A 137 -3.55 -2.64 -25.40
C TYR A 137 -3.40 -3.85 -24.46
N THR A 138 -2.45 -4.75 -24.75
CA THR A 138 -2.22 -5.95 -23.95
C THR A 138 -1.81 -5.60 -22.52
N LEU A 139 -0.89 -4.64 -22.35
CA LEU A 139 -0.49 -4.13 -21.03
C LEU A 139 -1.70 -3.57 -20.26
N TYR A 140 -2.52 -2.73 -20.90
CA TYR A 140 -3.69 -2.11 -20.28
C TYR A 140 -4.74 -3.11 -19.80
N MET A 141 -5.07 -4.12 -20.62
CA MET A 141 -6.06 -5.12 -20.25
C MET A 141 -5.58 -5.99 -19.07
N VAL A 142 -4.29 -6.36 -19.08
CA VAL A 142 -3.65 -7.11 -17.99
C VAL A 142 -3.66 -6.32 -16.69
N GLU A 143 -3.24 -5.05 -16.73
CA GLU A 143 -3.21 -4.18 -15.56
C GLU A 143 -4.61 -3.94 -15.00
N ALA A 144 -5.57 -3.53 -15.84
CA ALA A 144 -6.95 -3.33 -15.41
C ALA A 144 -7.53 -4.60 -14.76
N GLY A 145 -7.30 -5.76 -15.36
CA GLY A 145 -7.71 -7.04 -14.79
C GLY A 145 -7.09 -7.31 -13.42
N PHE A 146 -5.79 -7.05 -13.25
CA PHE A 146 -5.12 -7.23 -11.97
C PHE A 146 -5.59 -6.25 -10.90
N TYR A 147 -5.87 -5.00 -11.24
CA TYR A 147 -6.42 -4.05 -10.28
C TYR A 147 -7.87 -4.39 -9.90
N PHE A 148 -8.68 -4.97 -10.80
CA PHE A 148 -9.97 -5.57 -10.42
C PHE A 148 -9.79 -6.72 -9.44
N HIS A 149 -8.84 -7.63 -9.70
CA HIS A 149 -8.45 -8.67 -8.75
C HIS A 149 -8.01 -8.07 -7.41
N SER A 150 -7.23 -6.99 -7.42
CA SER A 150 -6.67 -6.36 -6.22
C SER A 150 -7.75 -5.75 -5.33
N VAL A 151 -8.82 -5.18 -5.90
CA VAL A 151 -10.01 -4.75 -5.13
C VAL A 151 -10.64 -5.95 -4.41
N TYR A 152 -10.93 -7.03 -5.13
CA TYR A 152 -11.51 -8.24 -4.56
C TYR A 152 -10.61 -8.88 -3.49
N ALA A 153 -9.31 -8.99 -3.79
CA ALA A 153 -8.31 -9.53 -2.90
C ALA A 153 -8.22 -8.74 -1.59
N THR A 154 -8.20 -7.40 -1.66
CA THR A 154 -8.12 -6.56 -0.46
C THR A 154 -9.37 -6.69 0.41
N LEU A 155 -10.54 -6.88 -0.20
CA LEU A 155 -11.80 -7.06 0.52
C LEU A 155 -11.90 -8.43 1.20
N PHE A 156 -11.50 -9.51 0.52
CA PHE A 156 -11.87 -10.88 0.92
C PHE A 156 -10.70 -11.84 1.17
N MET A 157 -9.50 -11.55 0.66
CA MET A 157 -8.35 -12.47 0.73
C MET A 157 -7.24 -11.97 1.66
N ASP A 158 -6.90 -10.69 1.54
CA ASP A 158 -5.77 -10.05 2.22
C ASP A 158 -6.09 -9.74 3.68
N LEU A 159 -5.05 -9.63 4.50
CA LEU A 159 -5.20 -9.20 5.89
C LEU A 159 -5.46 -7.70 5.96
N TRP A 160 -6.52 -7.32 6.68
CA TRP A 160 -6.84 -5.91 6.87
C TRP A 160 -5.82 -5.22 7.78
N ARG A 161 -5.38 -4.05 7.34
CA ARG A 161 -4.44 -3.14 8.01
C ARG A 161 -5.12 -1.78 8.17
N ARG A 162 -4.52 -0.88 8.95
CA ARG A 162 -5.08 0.47 9.18
C ARG A 162 -5.30 1.28 7.89
N ASP A 163 -4.56 0.97 6.83
CA ASP A 163 -4.64 1.61 5.52
C ASP A 163 -5.50 0.83 4.50
N SER A 164 -6.16 -0.26 4.88
CA SER A 164 -6.93 -1.10 3.93
C SER A 164 -8.02 -0.34 3.18
N VAL A 165 -8.72 0.59 3.83
CA VAL A 165 -9.74 1.42 3.15
C VAL A 165 -9.10 2.32 2.10
N LEU A 166 -7.95 2.91 2.41
CA LEU A 166 -7.22 3.76 1.46
C LEU A 166 -6.65 2.93 0.31
N MET A 167 -6.20 1.70 0.56
CA MET A 167 -5.77 0.76 -0.48
C MET A 167 -6.91 0.38 -1.43
N ILE A 168 -8.13 0.14 -0.92
CA ILE A 168 -9.31 -0.11 -1.77
C ILE A 168 -9.63 1.13 -2.63
N ALA A 169 -9.65 2.31 -2.01
CA ALA A 169 -9.86 3.58 -2.73
C ALA A 169 -8.81 3.77 -3.83
N HIS A 170 -7.55 3.42 -3.55
CA HIS A 170 -6.47 3.48 -4.53
C HIS A 170 -6.66 2.50 -5.67
N HIS A 171 -7.05 1.25 -5.40
CA HIS A 171 -7.30 0.28 -6.47
C HIS A 171 -8.47 0.71 -7.36
N ILE A 172 -9.53 1.31 -6.79
CA ILE A 172 -10.63 1.90 -7.56
C ILE A 172 -10.13 3.08 -8.40
N LEU A 173 -9.33 3.97 -7.82
CA LEU A 173 -8.74 5.12 -8.52
C LEU A 173 -7.81 4.68 -9.65
N ALA A 174 -6.94 3.71 -9.41
CA ALA A 174 -6.01 3.15 -10.39
C ALA A 174 -6.76 2.51 -11.56
N ASN A 175 -7.77 1.67 -11.29
CA ASN A 175 -8.62 1.11 -12.35
C ASN A 175 -9.35 2.19 -13.14
N SER A 176 -9.85 3.21 -12.44
CA SER A 176 -10.50 4.34 -13.11
C SER A 176 -9.49 5.07 -14.01
N LEU A 177 -8.28 5.37 -13.54
CA LEU A 177 -7.22 6.00 -14.34
C LEU A 177 -6.87 5.16 -15.58
N ILE A 178 -6.72 3.84 -15.44
CA ILE A 178 -6.42 2.94 -16.55
C ILE A 178 -7.56 2.94 -17.58
N LEU A 179 -8.81 2.77 -17.13
CA LEU A 179 -9.96 2.71 -18.03
C LEU A 179 -10.23 4.05 -18.72
N PHE A 180 -10.14 5.17 -18.00
CA PHE A 180 -10.35 6.50 -18.57
C PHE A 180 -9.24 6.87 -19.55
N SER A 181 -7.97 6.64 -19.19
CA SER A 181 -6.87 6.91 -20.11
C SER A 181 -6.92 6.01 -21.35
N PHE A 182 -7.41 4.77 -21.23
CA PHE A 182 -7.68 3.91 -22.37
C PHE A 182 -8.82 4.44 -23.26
N ALA A 183 -9.95 4.79 -22.64
CA ALA A 183 -11.15 5.25 -23.33
C ALA A 183 -10.92 6.54 -24.14
N ILE A 184 -10.25 7.52 -23.55
CA ILE A 184 -9.99 8.84 -24.16
C ILE A 184 -8.69 8.85 -25.00
N ARG A 185 -7.96 7.72 -25.02
CA ARG A 185 -6.69 7.56 -25.73
C ARG A 185 -5.52 8.37 -25.13
N TYR A 186 -5.53 8.59 -23.82
CA TYR A 186 -4.36 9.06 -23.04
C TYR A 186 -3.42 7.91 -22.63
N HIS A 187 -3.38 6.85 -23.43
CA HIS A 187 -2.71 5.61 -23.07
C HIS A 187 -1.18 5.80 -22.90
N ARG A 188 -0.57 6.70 -23.67
CA ARG A 188 0.88 6.99 -23.60
C ARG A 188 1.30 7.52 -22.23
N ILE A 189 0.55 8.49 -21.69
CA ILE A 189 0.84 9.05 -20.36
C ILE A 189 0.50 8.05 -19.25
N GLY A 190 -0.54 7.22 -19.42
CA GLY A 190 -0.86 6.18 -18.45
C GLY A 190 0.21 5.07 -18.36
N ILE A 191 0.94 4.76 -19.43
CA ILE A 191 2.13 3.85 -19.35
C ILE A 191 3.19 4.43 -18.43
N LEU A 192 3.42 5.75 -18.49
CA LEU A 192 4.38 6.41 -17.60
C LEU A 192 3.91 6.35 -16.14
N VAL A 193 2.60 6.45 -15.89
CA VAL A 193 2.04 6.24 -14.55
C VAL A 193 2.36 4.83 -14.06
N LEU A 194 2.00 3.79 -14.82
CA LEU A 194 2.26 2.38 -14.47
C LEU A 194 3.74 2.14 -14.17
N PHE A 195 4.61 2.48 -15.12
CA PHE A 195 6.06 2.27 -15.00
C PHE A 195 6.67 2.86 -13.73
N VAL A 196 6.29 4.10 -13.39
CA VAL A 196 6.86 4.83 -12.26
C VAL A 196 6.34 4.29 -10.91
N HIS A 197 5.16 3.68 -10.87
CA HIS A 197 4.60 3.13 -9.65
C HIS A 197 5.06 1.68 -9.42
N ASP A 198 5.01 0.82 -10.44
CA ASP A 198 5.21 -0.63 -10.30
C ASP A 198 6.63 -1.00 -9.84
N VAL A 199 7.65 -0.24 -10.26
CA VAL A 199 9.05 -0.49 -9.85
C VAL A 199 9.23 -0.50 -8.34
N THR A 200 8.49 0.37 -7.65
CA THR A 200 8.57 0.50 -6.19
C THR A 200 7.91 -0.69 -5.48
N ASP A 201 6.86 -1.25 -6.09
CA ASP A 201 6.12 -2.38 -5.53
C ASP A 201 6.90 -3.70 -5.66
N ILE A 202 7.71 -3.85 -6.71
CA ILE A 202 8.67 -4.98 -6.82
C ILE A 202 9.63 -4.99 -5.63
N ILE A 203 10.25 -3.84 -5.34
CA ILE A 203 11.25 -3.73 -4.25
C ILE A 203 10.56 -3.94 -2.89
N LEU A 204 9.34 -3.43 -2.73
CA LEU A 204 8.53 -3.62 -1.52
C LEU A 204 8.23 -5.10 -1.26
N GLU A 205 7.65 -5.80 -2.23
CA GLU A 205 7.21 -7.18 -2.06
C GLU A 205 8.40 -8.14 -1.93
N PHE A 206 9.51 -7.86 -2.62
CA PHE A 206 10.76 -8.57 -2.42
C PHE A 206 11.30 -8.40 -0.99
N SER A 207 11.31 -7.17 -0.47
CA SER A 207 11.79 -6.88 0.87
C SER A 207 10.93 -7.57 1.94
N LYS A 208 9.61 -7.59 1.78
CA LYS A 208 8.68 -8.32 2.68
C LYS A 208 8.97 -9.82 2.71
N LEU A 209 9.28 -10.43 1.56
CA LEU A 209 9.71 -11.82 1.51
C LEU A 209 11.00 -12.01 2.31
N CYS A 210 12.03 -11.19 2.09
CA CYS A 210 13.28 -11.29 2.85
C CYS A 210 13.08 -11.20 4.37
N ILE A 211 12.16 -10.35 4.83
CA ILE A 211 11.77 -10.27 6.25
C ILE A 211 11.21 -11.62 6.73
N ALA A 212 10.32 -12.25 5.98
CA ALA A 212 9.77 -13.56 6.35
C ALA A 212 10.85 -14.67 6.39
N PHE A 213 11.89 -14.56 5.55
CA PHE A 213 13.01 -15.52 5.54
C PHE A 213 14.03 -15.31 6.68
N LYS A 214 13.96 -14.19 7.43
CA LYS A 214 14.85 -13.90 8.57
C LYS A 214 14.77 -14.95 9.67
N SER A 215 13.56 -15.42 9.98
CA SER A 215 13.30 -16.42 11.02
C SER A 215 12.75 -17.69 10.38
N ARG A 216 13.66 -18.60 10.03
CA ARG A 216 13.36 -19.79 9.22
C ARG A 216 13.91 -21.04 9.90
N GLY A 217 13.05 -22.05 10.07
CA GLY A 217 13.37 -23.26 10.82
C GLY A 217 13.65 -23.00 12.31
N GLY A 218 13.01 -21.96 12.87
CA GLY A 218 13.24 -21.51 14.26
C GLY A 218 14.63 -20.91 14.50
N LYS A 219 15.41 -20.65 13.45
CA LYS A 219 16.76 -20.07 13.53
C LYS A 219 16.79 -18.70 12.87
N TYR A 220 17.64 -17.84 13.43
CA TYR A 220 17.95 -16.54 12.89
C TYR A 220 18.93 -16.66 11.72
N HIS A 221 18.60 -16.06 10.58
CA HIS A 221 19.49 -16.00 9.42
C HIS A 221 19.92 -14.55 9.18
N LEU A 222 21.23 -14.28 9.25
CA LEU A 222 21.78 -12.94 9.10
C LEU A 222 21.63 -12.39 7.66
N LEU A 223 21.79 -13.25 6.65
CA LEU A 223 21.78 -12.81 5.25
C LEU A 223 20.40 -12.25 4.82
N PRO A 224 19.26 -12.93 5.04
CA PRO A 224 17.94 -12.35 4.76
C PRO A 224 17.63 -11.09 5.56
N ASP A 225 18.14 -10.99 6.79
CA ASP A 225 18.01 -9.79 7.62
C ASP A 225 18.71 -8.59 6.99
N VAL A 226 19.99 -8.73 6.63
CA VAL A 226 20.75 -7.67 5.94
C VAL A 226 20.09 -7.30 4.61
N ILE A 227 19.68 -8.29 3.81
CA ILE A 227 18.99 -8.03 2.53
C ILE A 227 17.67 -7.30 2.76
N SER A 228 16.91 -7.63 3.81
CA SER A 228 15.65 -6.94 4.11
C SER A 228 15.85 -5.47 4.50
N ILE A 229 16.93 -5.16 5.23
CA ILE A 229 17.28 -3.79 5.61
C ILE A 229 17.70 -2.99 4.38
N VAL A 230 18.60 -3.56 3.56
CA VAL A 230 19.03 -2.93 2.30
C VAL A 230 17.83 -2.74 1.37
N GLY A 231 16.99 -3.76 1.24
CA GLY A 231 15.76 -3.74 0.44
C GLY A 231 14.78 -2.66 0.90
N PHE A 232 14.56 -2.52 2.21
CA PHE A 232 13.72 -1.46 2.76
C PHE A 232 14.26 -0.06 2.46
N LEU A 233 15.58 0.16 2.60
CA LEU A 233 16.20 1.43 2.26
C LEU A 233 16.13 1.72 0.76
N SER A 234 16.36 0.71 -0.09
CA SER A 234 16.18 0.81 -1.54
C SER A 234 14.74 1.11 -1.91
N PHE A 235 13.76 0.50 -1.23
CA PHE A 235 12.34 0.78 -1.40
C PHE A 235 12.02 2.24 -1.04
N ALA A 236 12.50 2.73 0.09
CA ALA A 236 12.26 4.11 0.52
C ALA A 236 12.85 5.13 -0.48
N LEU A 237 14.07 4.87 -0.97
CA LEU A 237 14.72 5.71 -1.99
C LEU A 237 13.96 5.66 -3.32
N ALA A 238 13.58 4.47 -3.78
CA ALA A 238 12.83 4.28 -5.02
C ALA A 238 11.45 4.94 -4.95
N TRP A 239 10.75 4.87 -3.80
CA TRP A 239 9.48 5.55 -3.57
C TRP A 239 9.63 7.06 -3.73
N PHE A 240 10.63 7.63 -3.05
CA PHE A 240 10.92 9.06 -3.16
C PHE A 240 11.25 9.45 -4.60
N TYR A 241 12.17 8.74 -5.25
CA TYR A 241 12.61 9.10 -6.59
C TYR A 241 11.52 8.91 -7.66
N CYS A 242 10.81 7.78 -7.64
CA CYS A 242 9.83 7.48 -8.68
C CYS A 242 8.53 8.25 -8.43
N ARG A 243 7.89 8.05 -7.27
CA ARG A 243 6.54 8.58 -7.00
C ARG A 243 6.53 10.02 -6.51
N LEU A 244 7.56 10.43 -5.78
CA LEU A 244 7.63 11.82 -5.33
C LEU A 244 8.36 12.71 -6.32
N TYR A 245 9.44 12.28 -6.99
CA TYR A 245 10.18 13.15 -7.92
C TYR A 245 9.77 12.99 -9.39
N ILE A 246 9.93 11.81 -9.99
CA ILE A 246 9.64 11.60 -11.42
C ILE A 246 8.15 11.83 -11.73
N TYR A 247 7.24 11.27 -10.94
CA TYR A 247 5.82 11.35 -11.20
C TYR A 247 5.29 12.80 -11.31
N PRO A 248 5.50 13.73 -10.33
CA PRO A 248 5.03 15.10 -10.50
C PRO A 248 5.79 15.89 -11.57
N THR A 249 7.10 15.71 -11.69
CA THR A 249 7.92 16.49 -12.64
C THR A 249 7.73 16.05 -14.09
N LYS A 250 7.39 14.78 -14.34
CA LYS A 250 7.08 14.27 -15.68
C LYS A 250 5.58 14.16 -15.92
N VAL A 251 4.86 13.39 -15.11
CA VAL A 251 3.45 13.03 -15.39
C VAL A 251 2.51 14.19 -15.09
N LEU A 252 2.53 14.74 -13.87
CA LEU A 252 1.64 15.87 -13.52
C LEU A 252 1.96 17.10 -14.36
N TYR A 253 3.25 17.41 -14.56
CA TYR A 253 3.66 18.50 -15.44
C TYR A 253 3.19 18.28 -16.89
N SER A 254 3.32 17.07 -17.41
CA SER A 254 2.89 16.78 -18.78
C SER A 254 1.36 16.88 -18.93
N CYS A 255 0.59 16.32 -17.99
CA CYS A 255 -0.88 16.37 -18.02
C CYS A 255 -1.46 17.74 -17.70
N GLY A 256 -0.86 18.47 -16.78
CA GLY A 256 -1.38 19.75 -16.29
C GLY A 256 -0.97 20.93 -17.16
N TYR A 257 0.19 20.86 -17.83
CA TYR A 257 0.73 21.96 -18.63
C TYR A 257 0.95 21.59 -20.10
N ILE A 258 1.75 20.56 -20.38
CA ILE A 258 2.18 20.26 -21.76
C ILE A 258 0.99 19.81 -22.64
N SER A 259 0.05 19.07 -22.09
CA SER A 259 -1.17 18.62 -22.78
C SER A 259 -1.93 19.81 -23.39
N MET A 260 -2.08 20.90 -22.64
CA MET A 260 -2.81 22.10 -23.05
C MET A 260 -2.08 22.90 -24.12
N LEU A 261 -0.76 22.82 -24.18
CA LEU A 261 0.03 23.46 -25.23
C LEU A 261 -0.07 22.73 -26.58
N ILE A 262 -0.14 21.40 -26.55
CA ILE A 262 -0.08 20.57 -27.76
C ILE A 262 -1.48 20.20 -28.23
N THR A 263 -2.39 19.95 -27.29
CA THR A 263 -3.74 19.44 -27.54
C THR A 263 -4.75 20.18 -26.66
N PRO A 264 -4.97 21.49 -26.90
CA PRO A 264 -5.88 22.30 -26.07
C PRO A 264 -7.34 21.84 -26.10
N GLU A 265 -7.71 21.09 -27.14
CA GLU A 265 -9.04 20.50 -27.38
C GLU A 265 -9.22 19.12 -26.68
N ALA A 266 -8.21 18.65 -25.95
CA ALA A 266 -8.28 17.38 -25.24
C ALA A 266 -9.36 17.45 -24.14
N PRO A 267 -10.36 16.54 -24.14
CA PRO A 267 -11.50 16.60 -23.23
C PRO A 267 -11.11 16.22 -21.80
N LEU A 268 -12.01 16.46 -20.85
CA LEU A 268 -11.89 15.98 -19.47
C LEU A 268 -10.61 16.40 -18.72
N TYR A 269 -10.00 17.54 -19.10
CA TYR A 269 -8.76 18.05 -18.49
C TYR A 269 -8.83 18.09 -16.95
N PHE A 270 -9.85 18.72 -16.39
CA PHE A 270 -9.99 18.87 -14.94
C PHE A 270 -10.18 17.53 -14.23
N PHE A 271 -11.02 16.66 -14.79
CA PHE A 271 -11.34 15.36 -14.20
C PHE A 271 -10.10 14.46 -14.16
N PHE A 272 -9.40 14.32 -15.29
CA PHE A 272 -8.21 13.47 -15.37
C PHE A 272 -7.07 14.00 -14.49
N ASN A 273 -6.81 15.31 -14.49
CA ASN A 273 -5.80 15.89 -13.61
C ASN A 273 -6.17 15.75 -12.13
N ALA A 274 -7.46 15.88 -11.75
CA ALA A 274 -7.89 15.67 -10.38
C ALA A 274 -7.60 14.23 -9.89
N MET A 275 -7.83 13.22 -10.73
CA MET A 275 -7.50 11.83 -10.41
C MET A 275 -5.98 11.62 -10.23
N LEU A 276 -5.15 12.23 -11.08
CA LEU A 276 -3.69 12.16 -10.97
C LEU A 276 -3.17 12.86 -9.71
N TRP A 277 -3.74 14.02 -9.34
CA TRP A 277 -3.43 14.71 -8.09
C TRP A 277 -3.89 13.90 -6.88
N LEU A 278 -5.06 13.26 -6.93
CA LEU A 278 -5.50 12.37 -5.86
C LEU A 278 -4.51 11.22 -5.67
N LEU A 279 -4.04 10.60 -6.75
CA LEU A 279 -3.01 9.56 -6.70
C LEU A 279 -1.72 10.09 -6.03
N PHE A 280 -1.26 11.28 -6.40
CA PHE A 280 -0.09 11.92 -5.79
C PHE A 280 -0.25 12.13 -4.28
N LEU A 281 -1.41 12.61 -3.84
CA LEU A 281 -1.69 12.84 -2.42
C LEU A 281 -1.66 11.55 -1.61
N MET A 282 -2.13 10.44 -2.19
CA MET A 282 -2.03 9.12 -1.58
C MET A 282 -0.57 8.69 -1.45
N ASP A 283 0.27 8.91 -2.47
CA ASP A 283 1.70 8.58 -2.42
C ASP A 283 2.45 9.36 -1.34
N VAL A 284 2.13 10.65 -1.18
CA VAL A 284 2.67 11.48 -0.10
C VAL A 284 2.22 10.95 1.27
N TRP A 285 0.96 10.55 1.39
CA TRP A 285 0.42 9.97 2.63
C TRP A 285 1.14 8.67 3.02
N TRP A 286 1.39 7.76 2.09
CA TRP A 286 2.15 6.54 2.38
C TRP A 286 3.63 6.82 2.65
N PHE A 287 4.24 7.78 1.94
CA PHE A 287 5.62 8.16 2.19
C PHE A 287 5.85 8.62 3.63
N HIS A 288 4.87 9.30 4.25
CA HIS A 288 4.92 9.65 5.66
C HIS A 288 5.12 8.42 6.57
N PHE A 289 4.50 7.26 6.28
CA PHE A 289 4.73 6.03 7.05
C PHE A 289 6.15 5.49 6.89
N ILE A 290 6.71 5.58 5.67
CA ILE A 290 8.08 5.16 5.38
C ILE A 290 9.07 6.00 6.21
N VAL A 291 8.92 7.33 6.17
CA VAL A 291 9.75 8.26 6.95
C VAL A 291 9.58 8.01 8.45
N TRP A 292 8.35 7.82 8.92
CA TRP A 292 8.09 7.56 10.33
C TRP A 292 8.73 6.25 10.81
N LEU A 293 8.72 5.20 10.00
CA LEU A 293 9.43 3.94 10.30
C LEU A 293 10.95 4.15 10.35
N ILE A 294 11.54 4.90 9.41
CA ILE A 294 12.97 5.25 9.44
C ILE A 294 13.34 6.00 10.72
N ILE A 295 12.54 6.99 11.12
CA ILE A 295 12.76 7.76 12.35
C ILE A 295 12.68 6.86 13.59
N ARG A 296 11.71 5.94 13.66
CA ARG A 296 11.58 4.99 14.78
C ARG A 296 12.79 4.07 14.91
N ILE A 297 13.30 3.57 13.78
CA ILE A 297 14.51 2.74 13.73
C ILE A 297 15.71 3.56 14.20
N ALA A 298 15.86 4.79 13.71
CA ALA A 298 16.96 5.68 14.08
C ALA A 298 16.99 6.05 15.58
N ILE A 299 15.81 6.21 16.20
CA ILE A 299 15.70 6.51 17.64
C ILE A 299 15.84 5.23 18.51
N GLY A 300 15.95 4.04 17.90
CA GLY A 300 16.03 2.78 18.63
C GLY A 300 14.72 2.34 19.28
N LYS A 301 13.58 2.89 18.83
CA LYS A 301 12.23 2.51 19.30
C LYS A 301 11.68 1.27 18.59
N SER A 302 12.42 0.68 17.66
CA SER A 302 12.06 -0.55 16.94
C SER A 302 13.32 -1.35 16.62
N HIS A 303 13.30 -2.65 16.94
CA HIS A 303 14.42 -3.57 16.71
C HIS A 303 14.39 -4.23 15.32
N GLY A 304 13.74 -3.60 14.34
CA GLY A 304 13.66 -4.10 12.97
C GLY A 304 12.69 -3.33 12.08
N VAL A 305 12.52 -3.83 10.86
CA VAL A 305 11.58 -3.30 9.85
C VAL A 305 10.20 -3.92 10.07
N GLU A 306 9.54 -3.52 11.16
CA GLU A 306 8.18 -3.96 11.48
C GLU A 306 7.14 -3.08 10.79
N ASP A 307 6.15 -3.69 10.14
CA ASP A 307 5.07 -2.95 9.49
C ASP A 307 4.14 -2.34 10.54
N THR A 308 4.23 -1.02 10.69
CA THR A 308 3.53 -0.29 11.73
C THR A 308 2.02 -0.11 11.50
N ARG A 309 1.52 -0.56 10.36
CA ARG A 309 0.10 -0.49 9.97
C ARG A 309 -0.67 -1.74 10.40
N GLU A 310 0.04 -2.77 10.84
CA GLU A 310 -0.58 -4.00 11.33
C GLU A 310 -1.43 -3.71 12.56
N ILE A 311 -2.63 -4.31 12.57
CA ILE A 311 -3.55 -4.25 13.70
C ILE A 311 -3.10 -5.35 14.67
N PRO A 312 -2.83 -5.04 15.95
CA PRO A 312 -2.50 -6.08 16.92
C PRO A 312 -3.64 -7.09 16.98
N ASN A 313 -3.35 -8.38 16.77
CA ASN A 313 -4.33 -9.41 17.00
C ASN A 313 -4.50 -9.59 18.52
N ASP A 314 -5.65 -9.18 19.07
CA ASP A 314 -6.01 -9.37 20.48
C ASP A 314 -6.10 -10.85 20.92
N SER A 315 -5.85 -11.80 20.02
CA SER A 315 -6.00 -13.24 20.25
C SER A 315 -4.69 -14.02 20.48
N VAL A 316 -3.51 -13.38 20.54
CA VAL A 316 -2.28 -14.05 20.98
C VAL A 316 -1.50 -13.14 21.92
N LYS A 317 -1.73 -13.30 23.22
CA LYS A 317 -0.79 -12.81 24.24
C LYS A 317 0.53 -13.54 24.03
N ASP A 318 1.51 -12.82 23.50
CA ASP A 318 2.88 -13.27 23.37
C ASP A 318 3.55 -13.30 24.76
N GLU A 319 3.48 -14.43 25.46
CA GLU A 319 4.35 -14.73 26.61
C GLU A 319 5.74 -15.25 26.16
N GLY A 320 6.24 -14.82 25.01
CA GLY A 320 7.44 -15.37 24.37
C GLY A 320 8.72 -14.55 24.44
N HIS A 321 8.76 -13.37 25.08
CA HIS A 321 9.99 -12.58 25.22
C HIS A 321 10.33 -12.25 26.67
N LYS A 322 10.67 -13.27 27.47
CA LYS A 322 11.42 -13.09 28.72
C LYS A 322 12.90 -13.38 28.51
N ARG A 323 13.68 -12.29 28.58
CA ARG A 323 15.05 -12.17 29.12
C ARG A 323 16.08 -13.21 28.66
N VAL A 324 16.98 -12.79 27.78
CA VAL A 324 18.38 -13.25 27.84
C VAL A 324 19.23 -12.07 28.32
N ALA A 325 19.23 -11.89 29.64
CA ALA A 325 20.35 -11.27 30.30
C ALA A 325 21.16 -12.43 30.89
N ASN A 326 22.38 -12.65 30.43
CA ASN A 326 23.43 -12.96 31.40
C ASN A 326 24.80 -12.54 30.89
N GLY A 327 25.39 -11.60 31.62
CA GLY A 327 26.83 -11.43 31.68
C GLY A 327 27.44 -12.53 32.55
N LYS A 328 28.65 -12.94 32.15
CA LYS A 328 29.75 -13.54 32.92
C LYS A 328 29.51 -13.85 34.41
N GLY A 329 29.86 -15.08 34.80
CA GLY A 329 30.65 -15.30 36.01
C GLY A 329 30.22 -16.47 36.90
N LEU A 330 31.15 -17.44 36.98
CA LEU A 330 31.47 -18.35 38.09
C LEU A 330 31.05 -19.82 38.01
N GLN A 331 32.06 -20.58 38.44
CA GLN A 331 32.35 -22.00 38.36
C GLN A 331 31.81 -22.77 39.57
N ASN A 332 31.79 -24.10 39.39
CA ASN A 332 31.89 -25.19 40.36
C ASN A 332 30.61 -25.70 41.05
N GLY A 333 30.48 -27.02 41.07
CA GLY A 333 29.77 -27.77 42.10
C GLY A 333 28.97 -28.99 41.64
N GLU A 334 29.65 -30.13 41.53
CA GLU A 334 29.22 -31.51 41.83
C GLU A 334 27.75 -31.97 41.73
N LEU A 335 27.56 -32.98 40.85
CA LEU A 335 27.05 -34.34 41.10
C LEU A 335 25.98 -34.54 42.20
N HIS A 336 24.77 -34.98 41.81
CA HIS A 336 24.13 -36.13 42.44
C HIS A 336 23.03 -36.76 41.57
N ASN A 337 23.16 -38.07 41.34
CA ASN A 337 22.11 -38.99 40.90
C ASN A 337 20.97 -39.05 41.93
N CYS A 338 19.72 -39.18 41.46
CA CYS A 338 18.89 -40.31 41.88
C CYS A 338 17.69 -40.56 40.95
N VAL A 339 17.47 -41.86 40.74
CA VAL A 339 16.41 -42.53 39.98
C VAL A 339 15.24 -42.82 40.93
N ASN A 340 13.98 -42.70 40.49
CA ASN A 340 12.96 -43.78 40.58
C ASN A 340 11.51 -43.35 40.26
N HIS A 341 10.96 -44.08 39.29
CA HIS A 341 9.69 -44.83 39.30
C HIS A 341 8.30 -44.18 39.56
N SER A 342 7.47 -44.39 38.52
CA SER A 342 6.09 -44.95 38.54
C SER A 342 5.01 -44.34 39.43
N LYS A 343 3.90 -43.93 38.78
CA LYS A 343 2.65 -44.72 38.76
C LYS A 343 1.63 -44.13 37.79
N ALA A 344 1.13 -44.99 36.91
CA ALA A 344 -0.12 -44.81 36.20
C ALA A 344 -1.30 -45.15 37.11
N THR A 345 -2.42 -44.42 37.06
CA THR A 345 -3.76 -45.02 37.15
C THR A 345 -4.84 -44.07 36.59
N LEU A 346 -5.71 -44.65 35.75
CA LEU A 346 -7.00 -44.15 35.25
C LEU A 346 -7.96 -43.69 36.37
N LYS A 347 -8.88 -42.77 36.05
CA LYS A 347 -10.36 -43.02 36.09
C LYS A 347 -11.20 -41.85 35.56
N THR A 348 -11.89 -42.16 34.45
CA THR A 348 -13.32 -42.00 34.13
C THR A 348 -14.16 -40.75 34.47
N ALA A 349 -14.99 -40.42 33.48
CA ALA A 349 -16.07 -39.45 33.36
C ALA A 349 -17.18 -39.46 34.43
N GLY A 350 -17.89 -38.32 34.54
CA GLY A 350 -19.20 -38.20 35.18
C GLY A 350 -19.89 -36.89 34.80
N GLN A 351 -20.99 -36.98 34.03
CA GLN A 351 -21.93 -35.89 33.69
C GLN A 351 -22.67 -35.35 34.92
N ARG A 352 -23.11 -34.07 34.87
CA ARG A 352 -24.38 -33.61 35.44
C ARG A 352 -24.84 -32.30 34.78
N LYS A 353 -26.02 -32.34 34.14
CA LYS A 353 -26.89 -31.20 33.84
C LYS A 353 -27.85 -31.00 35.03
N PHE A 354 -28.24 -29.75 35.33
CA PHE A 354 -29.56 -29.43 35.85
C PHE A 354 -29.96 -27.98 35.52
N ASN A 355 -31.26 -27.79 35.25
CA ASN A 355 -31.95 -26.57 34.80
C ASN A 355 -32.14 -25.56 35.95
N ARG A 356 -32.37 -24.25 35.74
CA ARG A 356 -33.63 -23.48 35.47
C ARG A 356 -33.49 -22.23 36.40
N GLU A 357 -33.79 -20.98 36.08
CA GLU A 357 -35.06 -20.35 35.70
C GLU A 357 -34.82 -18.94 35.11
N GLU A 358 -35.72 -18.56 34.20
CA GLU A 358 -35.94 -17.22 33.66
C GLU A 358 -36.87 -16.41 34.58
N THR A 359 -36.66 -15.09 34.69
CA THR A 359 -37.75 -14.08 34.73
C THR A 359 -37.25 -12.71 34.25
N ASN A 360 -37.36 -12.51 32.94
CA ASN A 360 -38.06 -11.45 32.20
C ASN A 360 -38.33 -10.02 32.77
N ILE A 361 -38.15 -9.05 31.84
CA ILE A 361 -38.89 -7.79 31.55
C ILE A 361 -38.38 -6.46 32.15
N GLY A 362 -38.05 -5.51 31.23
CA GLY A 362 -38.47 -4.10 31.36
C GLY A 362 -37.46 -3.00 30.99
N GLU A 363 -37.34 -2.66 29.69
CA GLU A 363 -36.78 -1.41 29.12
C GLU A 363 -37.68 -0.16 29.39
N PRO A 364 -37.44 1.07 28.86
CA PRO A 364 -36.20 1.87 28.61
C PRO A 364 -36.39 3.39 28.99
N HIS A 365 -35.33 4.23 29.07
CA HIS A 365 -35.25 5.60 28.47
C HIS A 365 -34.09 6.52 28.94
N LYS A 366 -33.37 7.05 27.93
CA LYS A 366 -32.80 8.39 27.65
C LYS A 366 -32.27 9.38 28.74
N LYS A 367 -31.02 9.82 28.48
CA LYS A 367 -30.44 11.20 28.40
C LYS A 367 -30.55 12.15 29.61
N HIS A 368 -29.40 12.64 30.12
CA HIS A 368 -28.92 14.03 29.91
C HIS A 368 -27.55 14.32 30.57
N TYR A 369 -26.78 15.17 29.88
CA TYR A 369 -25.54 15.84 30.30
C TYR A 369 -25.80 16.88 31.41
N THR A 370 -24.85 17.06 32.34
CA THR A 370 -24.69 18.30 33.11
C THR A 370 -23.23 18.68 33.23
N GLN A 371 -22.96 19.90 32.75
CA GLN A 371 -21.76 20.72 32.86
C GLN A 371 -21.83 21.52 34.17
N LYS A 372 -20.69 21.72 34.85
CA LYS A 372 -20.53 22.82 35.82
C LYS A 372 -19.07 23.25 35.91
N GLU A 373 -18.84 24.49 35.49
CA GLU A 373 -17.68 25.33 35.77
C GLU A 373 -17.60 25.66 37.27
N ASN A 374 -16.39 25.99 37.76
CA ASN A 374 -16.12 27.23 38.49
C ASN A 374 -14.64 27.37 38.85
N ASP A 375 -14.05 28.41 38.26
CA ASP A 375 -13.27 29.50 38.84
C ASP A 375 -11.95 29.33 39.62
N GLU A 376 -11.05 30.22 39.20
CA GLU A 376 -9.71 30.56 39.63
C GLU A 376 -9.67 31.28 40.99
N SER A 377 -8.56 31.11 41.74
CA SER A 377 -7.91 32.22 42.45
C SER A 377 -6.50 31.86 42.97
N GLY A 378 -5.49 32.62 42.52
CA GLY A 378 -4.58 33.33 43.44
C GLY A 378 -3.34 32.64 44.06
N PHE A 379 -2.22 32.70 43.34
CA PHE A 379 -0.93 33.30 43.76
C PHE A 379 -0.34 33.04 45.17
N CYS A 380 0.86 32.41 45.26
CA CYS A 380 2.11 33.08 45.70
C CYS A 380 3.35 32.15 45.70
N ARG A 381 4.48 32.72 45.26
CA ARG A 381 5.80 32.11 45.08
C ARG A 381 6.70 32.47 46.27
N ARG A 382 7.50 31.55 46.82
CA ARG A 382 8.76 31.85 47.55
C ARG A 382 9.63 30.59 47.74
N GLN A 383 10.87 30.63 47.25
CA GLN A 383 12.02 29.84 47.72
C GLN A 383 12.95 30.78 48.56
N PRO A 384 14.13 30.36 49.06
CA PRO A 384 14.37 29.39 50.13
C PRO A 384 15.31 29.98 51.21
N ARG A 385 15.49 29.31 52.36
CA ARG A 385 16.65 29.54 53.26
C ARG A 385 17.08 28.26 53.98
N THR A 386 18.36 28.27 54.30
CA THR A 386 19.31 27.17 54.52
C THR A 386 19.48 26.67 55.97
N LYS A 387 19.96 25.41 56.07
CA LYS A 387 20.93 24.82 57.06
C LYS A 387 20.44 24.47 58.49
N PRO A 388 21.18 23.64 59.27
CA PRO A 388 21.93 22.39 58.98
C PRO A 388 21.79 21.33 60.13
N ALA A 389 22.74 20.37 60.22
CA ALA A 389 23.05 19.39 61.32
C ALA A 389 22.54 17.96 61.04
N ASN A 390 23.23 16.84 61.18
CA ASN A 390 24.53 16.33 61.70
C ASN A 390 24.74 14.96 60.99
N LEU A 391 25.86 14.22 60.95
CA LEU A 391 27.19 14.24 61.55
C LEU A 391 28.12 13.47 60.59
#